data_AF-A0A2M3YYR9-F1
#
_entry.id   AF-A0A2M3YYR9-F1
#
_cell.length_a   1.000
_cell.length_b   1.000
_cell.length_c   1.000
_cell.angle_alpha   90.00
_cell.angle_beta   90.00
_cell.angle_gamma   90.00
#
_symmetry.space_group_name_H-M   'P 1'
#
loop_
_entity.id
_entity.type
_entity.pdbx_description
1 polymer ?
#
loop_
_entity_poly.entity_id
_entity_poly.type
_entity_poly.pdbx_seq_one_letter_code
_entity_poly.pdbx_strand_id
1 'polypeptide(L)'
;SHSSDDDVTTTHDANGHRRNPVPSLEGFGTGVAKAEAEAATVDTNGAHETGLAAAAAAATAVIGSGYWIAEDGDSYNLAAFDQTNGAWPIGQPLPLPKWSNRSAAPYVVEKLWQYEEMIGLIETKLQRMLEETHYNTANNFVDFYRTYRAAVAASTAPSRGQHGTEDLKTHFHQYTIPINRRHHMCVSLGMEIVSRIAEHYPDIGRLLYLVSCEEALDESVSYIEHCEENGIELAGSSLEKEHALVAMKILVGGREGVLILDPGYHVARAVTVMKDQKYPHTGWFTQSDEPHCKREYSYGFHELNDNYITWTERMTRGAKQQYEQSLVYIGCPYRTAIDVTVRRNLVYNFRSLLSRDAKGRVCAGLYFPVVPNPLDAQVTLFYDGPLENQVKQKFKFSLFKDAEMIPDPVLRHLDNLAPQLRMELGELVDLMVDLAASIHDVDFVRQVLEINNDINELSADN
;
A
#
# COMPACT_ATOMS: atom_id res chain seq x y z
N SER A 1 -9.00 -18.68 -19.79
CA SER A 1 -8.33 -18.95 -21.08
C SER A 1 -8.95 -18.11 -22.18
N HIS A 2 -8.25 -17.08 -22.65
CA HIS A 2 -8.37 -16.46 -23.98
C HIS A 2 -7.17 -15.51 -24.14
N SER A 3 -6.69 -15.32 -25.36
CA SER A 3 -5.59 -14.39 -25.68
C SER A 3 -5.86 -13.70 -27.02
N SER A 4 -5.70 -12.39 -27.07
CA SER A 4 -5.66 -11.64 -28.33
C SER A 4 -4.98 -10.28 -28.10
N ASP A 5 -3.67 -10.24 -28.32
CA ASP A 5 -3.11 -9.07 -28.99
C ASP A 5 -3.63 -9.06 -30.43
N ASP A 6 -4.01 -7.91 -30.96
CA ASP A 6 -3.74 -7.55 -32.36
C ASP A 6 -3.96 -6.04 -32.58
N ASP A 7 -3.12 -5.44 -33.42
CA ASP A 7 -3.03 -3.99 -33.66
C ASP A 7 -3.21 -3.69 -35.16
N VAL A 8 -4.26 -2.93 -35.51
CA VAL A 8 -4.54 -2.51 -36.90
C VAL A 8 -5.02 -1.06 -36.97
N THR A 9 -4.32 -0.28 -37.78
CA THR A 9 -4.60 1.14 -38.07
C THR A 9 -5.76 1.33 -39.06
N THR A 10 -6.51 2.45 -38.97
CA THR A 10 -6.51 3.54 -40.00
C THR A 10 -7.63 4.62 -39.84
N THR A 11 -7.19 5.88 -39.81
CA THR A 11 -7.74 7.09 -40.50
C THR A 11 -9.14 7.71 -40.24
N HIS A 12 -9.13 9.05 -40.37
CA HIS A 12 -10.18 10.01 -40.77
C HIS A 12 -11.18 10.62 -39.75
N ASP A 13 -10.89 11.90 -39.46
CA ASP A 13 -11.77 13.08 -39.54
C ASP A 13 -13.14 13.13 -38.82
N ALA A 14 -13.22 14.03 -37.83
CA ALA A 14 -13.91 15.33 -38.01
C ALA A 14 -13.56 16.32 -36.89
N ASN A 15 -13.21 17.57 -37.23
CA ASN A 15 -12.86 18.61 -36.24
C ASN A 15 -14.01 19.63 -36.08
N GLY A 16 -14.76 19.53 -34.97
CA GLY A 16 -16.01 20.26 -34.70
C GLY A 16 -15.82 21.53 -33.84
N HIS A 17 -15.94 22.70 -34.46
CA HIS A 17 -15.48 23.98 -33.89
C HIS A 17 -16.50 24.70 -32.95
N ARG A 18 -15.97 25.26 -31.83
CA ARG A 18 -16.29 26.60 -31.22
C ARG A 18 -17.37 26.81 -30.12
N ARG A 19 -16.83 27.37 -29.00
CA ARG A 19 -17.20 28.63 -28.28
C ARG A 19 -18.29 28.66 -27.17
N ASN A 20 -17.84 29.14 -26.00
CA ASN A 20 -18.62 29.78 -24.92
C ASN A 20 -19.26 31.12 -25.38
N PRO A 21 -20.22 31.68 -24.62
CA PRO A 21 -19.96 32.95 -23.92
C PRO A 21 -20.61 33.15 -22.51
N VAL A 22 -20.18 34.23 -21.83
CA VAL A 22 -20.35 34.69 -20.41
C VAL A 22 -20.05 36.23 -20.38
N PRO A 23 -20.42 37.14 -19.41
CA PRO A 23 -21.11 37.02 -18.09
C PRO A 23 -22.31 37.99 -17.80
N SER A 24 -23.02 37.79 -16.68
CA SER A 24 -23.60 38.84 -15.78
C SER A 24 -24.00 38.22 -14.40
N LEU A 25 -23.92 38.82 -13.19
CA LEU A 25 -24.13 40.18 -12.63
C LEU A 25 -25.63 40.54 -12.48
N GLU A 26 -26.19 41.05 -11.36
CA GLU A 26 -25.74 41.39 -9.97
C GLU A 26 -26.99 41.45 -9.02
N GLY A 27 -26.98 41.70 -7.69
CA GLY A 27 -25.95 42.00 -6.68
C GLY A 27 -26.56 42.56 -5.35
N PHE A 28 -25.74 42.65 -4.27
CA PHE A 28 -25.95 43.36 -2.97
C PHE A 28 -27.05 42.95 -1.93
N GLY A 29 -26.73 43.13 -0.64
CA GLY A 29 -27.66 43.16 0.51
C GLY A 29 -26.98 43.04 1.90
N THR A 30 -27.19 43.98 2.84
CA THR A 30 -26.49 44.04 4.16
C THR A 30 -27.43 44.31 5.34
N GLY A 31 -27.04 43.91 6.57
CA GLY A 31 -27.76 44.22 7.82
C GLY A 31 -27.00 43.77 9.09
N VAL A 32 -27.07 44.55 10.18
CA VAL A 32 -26.26 44.41 11.42
C VAL A 32 -27.01 44.98 12.64
N ALA A 33 -26.96 44.33 13.83
CA ALA A 33 -26.69 44.94 15.16
C ALA A 33 -27.04 44.07 16.42
N LYS A 34 -26.10 44.03 17.39
CA LYS A 34 -26.23 44.09 18.88
C LYS A 34 -27.16 43.12 19.69
N ALA A 35 -26.99 42.91 21.01
CA ALA A 35 -25.86 42.96 21.99
C ALA A 35 -26.34 42.50 23.41
N GLU A 36 -25.40 42.42 24.39
CA GLU A 36 -25.58 42.25 25.88
C GLU A 36 -26.01 40.83 26.34
N ALA A 37 -25.33 40.13 27.27
CA ALA A 37 -24.93 40.35 28.69
C ALA A 37 -26.10 40.12 29.69
N GLU A 38 -26.00 39.51 30.88
CA GLU A 38 -24.92 39.04 31.79
C GLU A 38 -25.47 37.80 32.59
N ALA A 39 -24.85 37.03 33.53
CA ALA A 39 -23.60 37.08 34.31
C ALA A 39 -23.09 35.65 34.71
N ALA A 40 -22.65 35.41 35.96
CA ALA A 40 -21.95 34.19 36.43
C ALA A 40 -22.61 33.41 37.60
N THR A 41 -22.22 32.13 37.76
CA THR A 41 -22.15 31.35 39.02
C THR A 41 -20.96 30.37 38.97
N VAL A 42 -20.53 29.83 40.12
CA VAL A 42 -19.19 29.22 40.32
C VAL A 42 -19.26 27.82 40.96
N ASP A 43 -18.33 26.94 40.54
CA ASP A 43 -17.84 25.66 41.10
C ASP A 43 -18.69 24.79 42.06
N THR A 44 -18.71 23.47 41.78
CA THR A 44 -17.69 22.54 42.32
C THR A 44 -17.74 21.18 41.62
N ASN A 45 -16.61 20.71 41.07
CA ASN A 45 -16.26 19.27 40.93
C ASN A 45 -14.86 18.97 40.35
N GLY A 46 -14.03 19.98 40.04
CA GLY A 46 -12.72 19.81 39.39
C GLY A 46 -11.62 19.23 40.29
N ALA A 47 -11.66 17.92 40.58
CA ALA A 47 -10.62 17.23 41.36
C ALA A 47 -10.25 15.81 40.88
N HIS A 48 -11.14 15.11 40.17
CA HIS A 48 -10.94 13.68 39.85
C HIS A 48 -10.59 13.37 38.39
N GLU A 49 -10.91 14.27 37.46
CA GLU A 49 -10.60 14.13 36.03
C GLU A 49 -9.18 14.58 35.69
N THR A 50 -8.66 15.59 36.39
CA THR A 50 -7.32 16.15 36.17
C THR A 50 -6.21 15.12 36.40
N GLY A 51 -6.39 14.18 37.33
CA GLY A 51 -5.45 13.08 37.55
C GLY A 51 -5.40 12.07 36.39
N LEU A 52 -6.55 11.77 35.77
CA LEU A 52 -6.63 10.89 34.60
C LEU A 52 -6.12 11.58 33.33
N ALA A 53 -6.45 12.86 33.13
CA ALA A 53 -5.89 13.67 32.05
C ALA A 53 -4.37 13.83 32.18
N ALA A 54 -3.85 14.06 33.39
CA ALA A 54 -2.41 14.13 33.65
C ALA A 54 -1.72 12.76 33.47
N ALA A 55 -2.36 11.65 33.86
CA ALA A 55 -1.82 10.31 33.62
C ALA A 55 -1.78 9.96 32.12
N ALA A 56 -2.81 10.34 31.36
CA ALA A 56 -2.83 10.20 29.90
C ALA A 56 -1.76 11.07 29.24
N ALA A 57 -1.63 12.34 29.64
CA ALA A 57 -0.58 13.24 29.16
C ALA A 57 0.83 12.75 29.53
N ALA A 58 1.02 12.17 30.71
CA ALA A 58 2.29 11.56 31.12
C ALA A 58 2.62 10.28 30.33
N ALA A 59 1.61 9.46 29.99
CA ALA A 59 1.76 8.34 29.06
C ALA A 59 1.95 8.79 27.59
N THR A 60 1.63 10.05 27.27
CA THR A 60 1.90 10.68 25.96
C THR A 60 3.31 11.31 25.92
N ALA A 61 3.99 11.44 27.07
CA ALA A 61 5.33 12.00 27.15
C ALA A 61 6.40 10.93 26.85
N VAL A 62 7.39 11.33 26.04
CA VAL A 62 8.56 10.50 25.65
C VAL A 62 8.23 9.31 24.72
N ILE A 63 7.39 9.54 23.70
CA ILE A 63 7.61 8.90 22.39
C ILE A 63 8.88 9.53 21.79
N GLY A 64 10.02 8.87 22.00
CA GLY A 64 11.30 9.25 21.38
C GLY A 64 11.36 8.89 19.89
N SER A 65 12.34 9.44 19.16
CA SER A 65 12.54 9.12 17.73
C SER A 65 12.75 7.61 17.48
N GLY A 66 13.35 6.89 18.43
CA GLY A 66 13.52 5.44 18.40
C GLY A 66 12.27 4.62 18.79
N TYR A 67 11.08 5.20 18.99
CA TYR A 67 9.88 4.44 19.37
C TYR A 67 9.34 3.55 18.24
N TRP A 68 9.48 3.97 16.98
CA TRP A 68 8.87 3.31 15.82
C TRP A 68 9.74 2.21 15.18
N ILE A 69 11.03 2.20 15.53
CA ILE A 69 12.01 1.20 15.10
C ILE A 69 12.30 0.27 16.29
N ALA A 70 12.55 -1.00 16.04
CA ALA A 70 12.89 -1.96 17.09
C ALA A 70 14.35 -1.81 17.56
N GLU A 71 14.71 -2.50 18.65
CA GLU A 71 16.05 -2.45 19.26
C GLU A 71 17.17 -2.99 18.35
N ASP A 72 16.83 -3.71 17.27
CA ASP A 72 17.77 -4.18 16.25
C ASP A 72 18.14 -3.11 15.19
N GLY A 73 17.41 -1.99 15.14
CA GLY A 73 17.59 -0.91 14.16
C GLY A 73 17.05 -1.19 12.74
N ASP A 74 16.85 -2.47 12.39
CA ASP A 74 16.42 -2.96 11.09
C ASP A 74 14.91 -3.22 11.00
N SER A 75 14.25 -3.55 12.11
CA SER A 75 12.83 -3.94 12.17
C SER A 75 11.94 -2.80 12.67
N TYR A 76 10.65 -2.85 12.35
CA TYR A 76 9.68 -1.88 12.90
C TYR A 76 9.17 -2.34 14.28
N ASN A 77 8.92 -1.40 15.18
CA ASN A 77 8.25 -1.68 16.44
C ASN A 77 6.75 -1.92 16.19
N LEU A 78 6.35 -3.19 16.03
CA LEU A 78 4.97 -3.56 15.66
C LEU A 78 3.93 -3.07 16.69
N ALA A 79 4.30 -2.96 17.97
CA ALA A 79 3.43 -2.42 19.01
C ALA A 79 3.23 -0.89 18.89
N ALA A 80 4.20 -0.15 18.36
CA ALA A 80 4.05 1.28 18.05
C ALA A 80 3.00 1.50 16.94
N PHE A 81 2.88 0.56 16.01
CA PHE A 81 1.91 0.56 14.90
C PHE A 81 0.56 -0.12 15.25
N ASP A 82 0.29 -0.42 16.53
CA ASP A 82 -0.90 -1.14 17.02
C ASP A 82 -1.17 -2.49 16.32
N GLN A 83 -0.12 -3.11 15.73
CA GLN A 83 -0.26 -4.34 14.95
C GLN A 83 -0.32 -5.59 15.83
N THR A 84 -1.14 -6.53 15.39
CA THR A 84 -1.49 -7.78 16.07
C THR A 84 -1.76 -8.87 15.04
N ASN A 85 -1.63 -10.13 15.44
CA ASN A 85 -2.08 -11.25 14.61
C ASN A 85 -3.62 -11.35 14.64
N GLY A 86 -4.21 -11.78 13.53
CA GLY A 86 -5.64 -12.02 13.42
C GLY A 86 -6.04 -13.32 14.13
N ALA A 87 -7.34 -13.51 14.33
CA ALA A 87 -7.87 -14.84 14.63
C ALA A 87 -7.93 -15.65 13.34
N TRP A 88 -7.48 -16.90 13.33
CA TRP A 88 -7.47 -17.74 12.11
C TRP A 88 -8.45 -18.92 12.27
N PRO A 89 -9.68 -18.85 11.74
CA PRO A 89 -10.64 -19.93 11.78
C PRO A 89 -10.18 -21.15 10.97
N ILE A 90 -10.66 -22.34 11.36
CA ILE A 90 -10.39 -23.57 10.60
C ILE A 90 -11.07 -23.46 9.23
N GLY A 91 -10.30 -23.67 8.16
CA GLY A 91 -10.76 -23.63 6.77
C GLY A 91 -10.57 -22.28 6.07
N GLN A 92 -10.38 -21.18 6.79
CA GLN A 92 -10.09 -19.87 6.20
C GLN A 92 -8.66 -19.84 5.61
N PRO A 93 -8.46 -19.28 4.40
CA PRO A 93 -7.14 -19.24 3.76
C PRO A 93 -6.26 -18.09 4.27
N LEU A 94 -6.85 -17.10 4.94
CA LEU A 94 -6.16 -16.01 5.65
C LEU A 94 -6.71 -15.88 7.09
N PRO A 95 -5.97 -15.28 8.02
CA PRO A 95 -6.53 -14.86 9.30
C PRO A 95 -7.53 -13.71 9.09
N LEU A 96 -8.45 -13.54 10.04
CA LEU A 96 -9.47 -12.50 9.98
C LEU A 96 -8.87 -11.10 10.13
N PRO A 97 -9.31 -10.12 9.31
CA PRO A 97 -8.92 -8.73 9.46
C PRO A 97 -9.53 -8.12 10.71
N LYS A 98 -8.81 -7.16 11.31
CA LYS A 98 -9.23 -6.52 12.55
C LYS A 98 -8.79 -5.07 12.63
N TRP A 99 -9.63 -4.22 13.21
CA TRP A 99 -9.38 -2.80 13.40
C TRP A 99 -9.34 -2.43 14.89
N SER A 100 -9.00 -1.17 15.19
CA SER A 100 -8.93 -0.66 16.56
C SER A 100 -10.30 -0.18 17.03
N ASN A 101 -10.68 -0.47 18.28
CA ASN A 101 -11.95 -0.01 18.86
C ASN A 101 -11.93 1.49 19.25
N ARG A 102 -10.98 2.25 18.72
CA ARG A 102 -10.77 3.69 18.92
C ARG A 102 -10.64 4.36 17.56
N SER A 103 -11.43 5.40 17.29
CA SER A 103 -11.10 6.31 16.19
C SER A 103 -9.76 6.98 16.48
N ALA A 104 -8.95 7.18 15.44
CA ALA A 104 -7.85 8.13 15.50
C ALA A 104 -8.38 9.55 15.82
N ALA A 105 -7.56 10.34 16.52
CA ALA A 105 -7.81 11.75 16.74
C ALA A 105 -7.41 12.57 15.49
N PRO A 106 -8.13 13.66 15.15
CA PRO A 106 -7.76 14.49 14.02
C PRO A 106 -6.56 15.39 14.32
N TYR A 107 -5.74 15.66 13.31
CA TYR A 107 -4.83 16.81 13.32
C TYR A 107 -5.63 18.09 13.08
N VAL A 108 -5.58 19.03 14.04
CA VAL A 108 -6.41 20.25 14.05
C VAL A 108 -5.56 21.48 13.81
N VAL A 109 -5.94 22.29 12.82
CA VAL A 109 -5.34 23.62 12.56
C VAL A 109 -6.40 24.67 12.23
N GLU A 110 -6.24 25.86 12.78
CA GLU A 110 -7.16 26.98 12.54
C GLU A 110 -7.06 27.53 11.11
N LYS A 111 -5.84 27.56 10.54
CA LYS A 111 -5.53 28.33 9.33
C LYS A 111 -4.95 27.43 8.26
N LEU A 112 -5.43 27.64 7.04
CA LEU A 112 -5.10 26.86 5.86
C LEU A 112 -3.58 26.76 5.61
N TRP A 113 -2.82 27.84 5.81
CA TRP A 113 -1.36 27.84 5.63
C TRP A 113 -0.61 26.90 6.58
N GLN A 114 -1.15 26.61 7.77
CA GLN A 114 -0.56 25.64 8.71
C GLN A 114 -0.71 24.21 8.17
N TYR A 115 -1.80 23.94 7.44
CA TYR A 115 -2.01 22.69 6.74
C TYR A 115 -1.11 22.57 5.50
N GLU A 116 -0.96 23.65 4.74
CA GLU A 116 -0.07 23.71 3.56
C GLU A 116 1.42 23.50 3.96
N GLU A 117 1.87 24.09 5.07
CA GLU A 117 3.20 23.87 5.65
C GLU A 117 3.40 22.41 6.07
N MET A 118 2.42 21.82 6.77
CA MET A 118 2.45 20.41 7.15
C MET A 118 2.49 19.47 5.93
N ILE A 119 1.68 19.73 4.90
CA ILE A 119 1.67 18.97 3.64
C ILE A 119 3.03 19.01 2.97
N GLY A 120 3.65 20.19 2.82
CA GLY A 120 4.96 20.32 2.18
C GLY A 120 6.07 19.53 2.90
N LEU A 121 6.01 19.46 4.23
CA LEU A 121 6.93 18.66 5.04
C LEU A 121 6.72 17.15 4.85
N ILE A 122 5.46 16.69 4.84
CA ILE A 122 5.08 15.29 4.62
C ILE A 122 5.45 14.84 3.20
N GLU A 123 5.13 15.63 2.17
CA GLU A 123 5.49 15.34 0.78
C GLU A 123 7.01 15.28 0.60
N THR A 124 7.77 16.21 1.19
CA THR A 124 9.24 16.18 1.13
C THR A 124 9.84 14.90 1.73
N LYS A 125 9.23 14.35 2.78
CA LYS A 125 9.65 13.07 3.39
C LYS A 125 9.21 11.85 2.54
N LEU A 126 8.00 11.88 1.99
CA LEU A 126 7.44 10.84 1.12
C LEU A 126 8.23 10.69 -0.19
N GLN A 127 8.51 11.79 -0.87
CA GLN A 127 9.20 11.80 -2.16
C GLN A 127 10.63 11.25 -2.04
N ARG A 128 11.38 11.67 -1.01
CA ARG A 128 12.71 11.10 -0.70
C ARG A 128 12.63 9.63 -0.32
N MET A 129 11.63 9.22 0.46
CA MET A 129 11.45 7.81 0.79
C MET A 129 11.18 6.95 -0.45
N LEU A 130 10.36 7.42 -1.40
CA LEU A 130 10.09 6.68 -2.64
C LEU A 130 11.36 6.52 -3.49
N GLU A 131 12.21 7.55 -3.54
CA GLU A 131 13.51 7.53 -4.23
C GLU A 131 14.56 6.65 -3.53
N GLU A 132 14.56 6.61 -2.19
CA GLU A 132 15.55 5.90 -1.36
C GLU A 132 15.23 4.41 -1.09
N THR A 133 13.96 4.02 -1.15
CA THR A 133 13.49 2.66 -0.85
C THR A 133 13.15 1.88 -2.13
N HIS A 134 12.89 0.58 -2.01
CA HIS A 134 12.35 -0.24 -3.10
C HIS A 134 11.07 -0.95 -2.67
N TYR A 135 10.04 -0.96 -3.53
CA TYR A 135 8.89 -1.85 -3.35
C TYR A 135 9.34 -3.24 -3.79
N ASN A 136 9.39 -4.20 -2.87
CA ASN A 136 10.12 -5.45 -3.05
C ASN A 136 9.31 -6.65 -2.51
N THR A 137 8.60 -7.33 -3.41
CA THR A 137 7.94 -8.62 -3.13
C THR A 137 8.82 -9.80 -3.54
N ALA A 138 9.80 -9.58 -4.43
CA ALA A 138 10.72 -10.59 -4.93
C ALA A 138 11.61 -11.21 -3.83
N ASN A 139 12.25 -10.40 -2.98
CA ASN A 139 13.03 -10.93 -1.85
C ASN A 139 12.14 -11.63 -0.81
N ASN A 140 10.96 -11.07 -0.50
CA ASN A 140 10.02 -11.69 0.44
C ASN A 140 9.55 -13.09 -0.04
N PHE A 141 9.41 -13.30 -1.35
CA PHE A 141 9.13 -14.60 -1.95
C PHE A 141 10.31 -15.58 -1.82
N VAL A 142 11.53 -15.11 -2.06
CA VAL A 142 12.77 -15.89 -1.88
C VAL A 142 12.95 -16.32 -0.43
N ASP A 143 12.74 -15.42 0.52
CA ASP A 143 12.92 -15.72 1.94
C ASP A 143 11.83 -16.68 2.46
N PHE A 144 10.58 -16.50 2.07
CA PHE A 144 9.49 -17.45 2.36
C PHE A 144 9.74 -18.84 1.75
N TYR A 145 10.25 -18.91 0.52
CA TYR A 145 10.69 -20.17 -0.08
C TYR A 145 11.83 -20.82 0.72
N ARG A 146 12.87 -20.04 1.08
CA ARG A 146 14.03 -20.53 1.85
C ARG A 146 13.62 -21.07 3.22
N THR A 147 12.74 -20.38 3.95
CA THR A 147 12.25 -20.87 5.26
C THR A 147 11.41 -22.13 5.12
N TYR A 148 10.54 -22.21 4.10
CA TYR A 148 9.78 -23.42 3.80
C TYR A 148 10.71 -24.60 3.49
N ARG A 149 11.69 -24.43 2.59
CA ARG A 149 12.64 -25.50 2.25
C ARG A 149 13.51 -25.92 3.44
N ALA A 150 13.89 -24.99 4.31
CA ALA A 150 14.61 -25.30 5.55
C ALA A 150 13.74 -26.10 6.55
N ALA A 151 12.45 -25.78 6.67
CA ALA A 151 11.52 -26.48 7.54
C ALA A 151 11.18 -27.90 7.03
N VAL A 152 11.00 -28.06 5.71
CA VAL A 152 10.92 -29.38 5.02
C VAL A 152 12.19 -30.22 5.26
N ALA A 153 13.37 -29.61 5.19
CA ALA A 153 14.64 -30.30 5.48
C ALA A 153 14.76 -30.70 6.97
N ALA A 154 14.25 -29.88 7.89
CA ALA A 154 14.27 -30.16 9.31
C ALA A 154 13.24 -31.23 9.74
N SER A 155 12.07 -31.29 9.11
CA SER A 155 11.04 -32.31 9.37
C SER A 155 11.37 -33.68 8.75
N THR A 156 12.16 -33.72 7.66
CA THR A 156 12.63 -34.97 7.04
C THR A 156 13.92 -35.55 7.64
N ALA A 157 14.52 -34.90 8.64
CA ALA A 157 15.75 -35.36 9.28
C ALA A 157 15.54 -36.65 10.11
N PRO A 158 16.38 -37.71 9.94
CA PRO A 158 16.13 -39.06 10.49
C PRO A 158 16.27 -39.17 12.02
N SER A 159 16.55 -38.08 12.73
CA SER A 159 16.71 -38.02 14.19
C SER A 159 15.44 -37.62 14.95
N ARG A 160 14.32 -37.35 14.26
CA ARG A 160 12.98 -37.16 14.88
C ARG A 160 12.01 -38.20 14.33
N GLY A 161 11.46 -39.04 15.21
CA GLY A 161 10.54 -40.10 14.82
C GLY A 161 9.15 -39.56 14.47
N GLN A 162 8.63 -39.94 13.30
CA GLN A 162 7.24 -39.76 12.86
C GLN A 162 6.66 -38.34 13.00
N HIS A 163 7.19 -37.40 12.22
CA HIS A 163 6.40 -36.28 11.70
C HIS A 163 6.26 -36.41 10.19
N GLY A 164 5.16 -35.88 9.65
CA GLY A 164 4.95 -35.81 8.21
C GLY A 164 5.87 -34.77 7.57
N THR A 165 6.01 -34.84 6.24
CA THR A 165 6.57 -33.74 5.45
C THR A 165 5.71 -32.49 5.65
N GLU A 166 6.34 -31.38 6.02
CA GLU A 166 5.67 -30.09 6.18
C GLU A 166 5.13 -29.60 4.84
N ASP A 167 3.81 -29.43 4.72
CA ASP A 167 3.18 -28.82 3.56
C ASP A 167 3.24 -27.28 3.64
N LEU A 168 3.17 -26.62 2.48
CA LEU A 168 3.32 -25.17 2.40
C LEU A 168 2.16 -24.44 3.07
N LYS A 169 0.95 -25.02 3.12
CA LYS A 169 -0.20 -24.40 3.80
C LYS A 169 0.03 -24.36 5.31
N THR A 170 0.52 -25.46 5.90
CA THR A 170 0.97 -25.52 7.30
C THR A 170 2.10 -24.52 7.58
N HIS A 171 3.09 -24.43 6.69
CA HIS A 171 4.16 -23.43 6.82
C HIS A 171 3.62 -21.99 6.74
N PHE A 172 2.75 -21.69 5.77
CA PHE A 172 2.11 -20.40 5.55
C PHE A 172 1.26 -19.95 6.74
N HIS A 173 0.59 -20.89 7.44
CA HIS A 173 -0.15 -20.62 8.67
C HIS A 173 0.76 -20.31 9.87
N GLN A 174 1.98 -20.86 9.90
CA GLN A 174 2.93 -20.71 11.02
C GLN A 174 4.01 -19.64 10.76
N TYR A 175 4.15 -19.18 9.52
CA TYR A 175 5.22 -18.26 9.11
C TYR A 175 5.07 -16.90 9.79
N THR A 176 6.09 -16.52 10.58
CA THR A 176 6.25 -15.18 11.14
C THR A 176 6.89 -14.28 10.10
N ILE A 177 6.14 -13.28 9.63
CA ILE A 177 6.52 -12.44 8.50
C ILE A 177 7.62 -11.44 8.93
N PRO A 178 8.77 -11.39 8.25
CA PRO A 178 9.84 -10.44 8.55
C PRO A 178 9.48 -9.03 8.06
N ILE A 179 9.16 -8.12 8.99
CA ILE A 179 8.74 -6.74 8.68
C ILE A 179 9.86 -5.76 9.06
N ASN A 180 10.68 -5.43 8.06
CA ASN A 180 11.95 -4.73 8.20
C ASN A 180 12.17 -3.66 7.12
N ARG A 181 13.24 -2.87 7.29
CA ARG A 181 13.61 -1.72 6.44
C ARG A 181 14.42 -2.08 5.19
N ARG A 182 14.50 -3.36 4.81
CA ARG A 182 15.22 -3.83 3.60
C ARG A 182 14.28 -4.27 2.47
N HIS A 183 13.15 -4.89 2.79
CA HIS A 183 12.29 -5.55 1.81
C HIS A 183 10.84 -5.05 1.90
N HIS A 184 10.65 -3.76 1.59
CA HIS A 184 9.37 -3.11 1.85
C HIS A 184 8.27 -3.53 0.85
N MET A 185 7.13 -3.91 1.40
CA MET A 185 5.81 -3.99 0.75
C MET A 185 4.94 -2.81 1.23
N CYS A 186 3.70 -2.69 0.74
CA CYS A 186 2.76 -1.59 1.05
C CYS A 186 2.72 -1.20 2.55
N VAL A 187 2.42 -2.15 3.43
CA VAL A 187 2.37 -1.97 4.90
C VAL A 187 3.66 -1.37 5.46
N SER A 188 4.81 -1.96 5.12
CA SER A 188 6.13 -1.52 5.59
C SER A 188 6.60 -0.20 4.95
N LEU A 189 6.14 0.16 3.74
CA LEU A 189 6.34 1.51 3.21
C LEU A 189 5.49 2.53 3.98
N GLY A 190 4.28 2.15 4.40
CA GLY A 190 3.47 2.91 5.35
C GLY A 190 4.17 3.12 6.69
N MET A 191 4.75 2.06 7.26
CA MET A 191 5.55 2.15 8.49
C MET A 191 6.80 3.03 8.32
N GLU A 192 7.48 2.95 7.18
CA GLU A 192 8.66 3.76 6.89
C GLU A 192 8.31 5.26 6.82
N ILE A 193 7.22 5.65 6.14
CA ILE A 193 6.86 7.08 6.05
C ILE A 193 6.42 7.64 7.40
N VAL A 194 5.64 6.90 8.19
CA VAL A 194 5.27 7.30 9.55
C VAL A 194 6.51 7.46 10.43
N SER A 195 7.44 6.51 10.40
CA SER A 195 8.71 6.58 11.17
C SER A 195 9.53 7.82 10.77
N ARG A 196 9.69 8.07 9.47
CA ARG A 196 10.45 9.21 8.91
C ARG A 196 9.83 10.58 9.19
N ILE A 197 8.50 10.64 9.39
CA ILE A 197 7.78 11.83 9.84
C ILE A 197 7.97 11.99 11.35
N ALA A 198 7.72 10.93 12.13
CA ALA A 198 7.77 10.94 13.58
C ALA A 198 9.17 11.26 14.16
N GLU A 199 10.23 10.92 13.44
CA GLU A 199 11.63 11.28 13.76
C GLU A 199 11.83 12.78 14.05
N HIS A 200 11.12 13.65 13.33
CA HIS A 200 11.18 15.11 13.51
C HIS A 200 9.87 15.73 14.02
N TYR A 201 8.74 15.07 13.77
CA TYR A 201 7.40 15.56 14.07
C TYR A 201 6.58 14.47 14.81
N PRO A 202 6.98 14.05 16.03
CA PRO A 202 6.32 12.96 16.75
C PRO A 202 4.84 13.25 17.06
N ASP A 203 4.48 14.53 17.24
CA ASP A 203 3.09 14.98 17.42
C ASP A 203 2.20 14.75 16.19
N ILE A 204 2.78 14.68 14.98
CA ILE A 204 2.10 14.29 13.72
C ILE A 204 2.18 12.77 13.55
N GLY A 205 3.35 12.17 13.82
CA GLY A 205 3.59 10.73 13.71
C GLY A 205 2.53 9.88 14.42
N ARG A 206 2.17 10.27 15.65
CA ARG A 206 1.13 9.57 16.45
C ARG A 206 -0.32 9.70 15.93
N LEU A 207 -0.57 10.55 14.94
CA LEU A 207 -1.90 10.79 14.33
C LEU A 207 -2.06 10.10 12.98
N LEU A 208 -0.95 9.59 12.42
CA LEU A 208 -0.94 8.73 11.24
C LEU A 208 -1.21 7.29 11.66
N TYR A 209 -2.03 6.58 10.89
CA TYR A 209 -2.41 5.20 11.14
C TYR A 209 -2.55 4.40 9.85
N LEU A 210 -2.30 3.08 9.93
CA LEU A 210 -2.56 2.18 8.80
C LEU A 210 -4.07 1.97 8.63
N VAL A 211 -4.52 1.88 7.38
CA VAL A 211 -5.90 1.60 6.97
C VAL A 211 -5.91 0.48 5.94
N SER A 212 -7.00 -0.30 5.90
CA SER A 212 -7.19 -1.34 4.87
C SER A 212 -7.65 -0.70 3.56
N CYS A 213 -7.27 -1.32 2.45
CA CYS A 213 -7.78 -1.03 1.13
C CYS A 213 -8.26 -2.32 0.46
N GLU A 214 -9.43 -2.22 -0.16
CA GLU A 214 -10.07 -3.25 -0.96
C GLU A 214 -10.04 -2.78 -2.42
N GLU A 215 -9.45 -3.57 -3.32
CA GLU A 215 -9.07 -3.13 -4.66
C GLU A 215 -10.05 -3.59 -5.74
N ALA A 216 -10.20 -2.79 -6.80
CA ALA A 216 -10.90 -3.16 -8.04
C ALA A 216 -12.31 -3.78 -7.84
N LEU A 217 -13.09 -3.25 -6.90
CA LEU A 217 -14.44 -3.72 -6.55
C LEU A 217 -15.43 -3.47 -7.69
N ASP A 218 -16.18 -4.50 -8.07
CA ASP A 218 -17.25 -4.40 -9.08
C ASP A 218 -18.48 -3.63 -8.54
N GLU A 219 -18.94 -3.89 -7.31
CA GLU A 219 -20.12 -3.25 -6.70
C GLU A 219 -19.85 -2.68 -5.29
N SER A 220 -19.09 -1.57 -5.25
CA SER A 220 -18.71 -0.84 -4.02
C SER A 220 -19.87 -0.46 -3.06
N VAL A 221 -21.11 -0.35 -3.55
CA VAL A 221 -22.32 -0.15 -2.71
C VAL A 221 -22.67 -1.42 -1.94
N SER A 222 -22.77 -2.56 -2.63
CA SER A 222 -23.11 -3.87 -2.04
C SER A 222 -22.13 -4.24 -0.93
N TYR A 223 -20.84 -4.03 -1.18
CA TYR A 223 -19.76 -4.21 -0.21
C TYR A 223 -19.96 -3.39 1.08
N ILE A 224 -20.37 -2.11 0.96
CA ILE A 224 -20.60 -1.25 2.12
C ILE A 224 -21.88 -1.66 2.87
N GLU A 225 -22.96 -1.98 2.16
CA GLU A 225 -24.20 -2.45 2.79
C GLU A 225 -23.97 -3.75 3.58
N HIS A 226 -23.23 -4.72 3.02
CA HIS A 226 -22.79 -5.94 3.72
C HIS A 226 -21.95 -5.65 4.97
N CYS A 227 -21.02 -4.68 4.88
CA CYS A 227 -20.20 -4.23 6.01
C CYS A 227 -20.99 -3.48 7.09
N GLU A 228 -22.10 -2.83 6.75
CA GLU A 228 -22.99 -2.15 7.71
C GLU A 228 -23.97 -3.10 8.38
N GLU A 229 -24.59 -4.04 7.64
CA GLU A 229 -25.53 -5.02 8.19
C GLU A 229 -24.85 -5.98 9.18
N ASN A 230 -23.64 -6.45 8.85
CA ASN A 230 -22.91 -7.44 9.65
C ASN A 230 -21.89 -6.80 10.61
N GLY A 231 -21.43 -5.58 10.32
CA GLY A 231 -20.27 -4.96 10.93
C GLY A 231 -18.96 -5.46 10.30
N ILE A 232 -18.02 -4.55 10.04
CA ILE A 232 -16.79 -4.79 9.28
C ILE A 232 -15.91 -5.96 9.80
N GLU A 233 -15.89 -6.21 11.12
CA GLU A 233 -15.16 -7.33 11.74
C GLU A 233 -15.78 -8.71 11.41
N LEU A 234 -17.09 -8.77 11.14
CA LEU A 234 -17.80 -10.00 10.76
C LEU A 234 -17.84 -10.16 9.24
N ALA A 235 -18.13 -9.08 8.51
CA ALA A 235 -18.03 -9.06 7.05
C ALA A 235 -16.62 -9.42 6.57
N GLY A 236 -15.58 -9.01 7.30
CA GLY A 236 -14.19 -9.40 7.07
C GLY A 236 -13.89 -10.91 7.11
N SER A 237 -14.86 -11.77 7.44
CA SER A 237 -14.74 -13.23 7.28
C SER A 237 -15.14 -13.77 5.90
N SER A 238 -15.65 -12.92 5.01
CA SER A 238 -15.95 -13.22 3.60
C SER A 238 -15.27 -12.26 2.62
N LEU A 239 -14.24 -11.51 3.05
CA LEU A 239 -13.68 -10.38 2.29
C LEU A 239 -12.15 -10.34 2.38
N GLU A 240 -11.48 -10.07 1.24
CA GLU A 240 -10.02 -9.91 1.18
C GLU A 240 -9.58 -8.47 1.58
N LYS A 241 -8.32 -8.33 2.00
CA LYS A 241 -7.65 -7.06 2.30
C LYS A 241 -6.30 -6.99 1.57
N GLU A 242 -6.35 -6.82 0.25
CA GLU A 242 -5.19 -6.90 -0.65
C GLU A 242 -4.12 -5.83 -0.41
N HIS A 243 -4.51 -4.65 0.08
CA HIS A 243 -3.62 -3.50 0.24
C HIS A 243 -3.87 -2.73 1.53
N ALA A 244 -2.90 -1.92 1.93
CA ALA A 244 -2.93 -1.09 3.11
C ALA A 244 -2.01 0.13 2.94
N LEU A 245 -2.53 1.28 3.36
CA LEU A 245 -1.92 2.60 3.19
C LEU A 245 -2.06 3.42 4.48
N VAL A 246 -1.55 4.66 4.50
CA VAL A 246 -1.55 5.49 5.72
C VAL A 246 -2.60 6.60 5.61
N ALA A 247 -3.39 6.77 6.66
CA ALA A 247 -4.36 7.85 6.81
C ALA A 247 -4.05 8.71 8.06
N MET A 248 -4.54 9.95 8.05
CA MET A 248 -4.66 10.82 9.22
C MET A 248 -5.95 11.64 9.07
N LYS A 249 -6.83 11.64 10.09
CA LYS A 249 -8.01 12.51 10.09
C LYS A 249 -7.56 13.96 10.30
N ILE A 250 -8.22 14.92 9.65
CA ILE A 250 -7.82 16.34 9.68
C ILE A 250 -9.02 17.27 9.90
N LEU A 251 -8.77 18.39 10.57
CA LEU A 251 -9.73 19.48 10.78
C LEU A 251 -9.07 20.82 10.43
N VAL A 252 -9.35 21.34 9.24
CA VAL A 252 -8.68 22.52 8.66
C VAL A 252 -9.63 23.71 8.63
N GLY A 253 -9.45 24.65 9.56
CA GLY A 253 -10.36 25.79 9.74
C GLY A 253 -11.78 25.36 10.10
N GLY A 254 -11.93 24.29 10.89
CA GLY A 254 -13.22 23.69 11.26
C GLY A 254 -13.86 22.81 10.19
N ARG A 255 -13.18 22.52 9.06
CA ARG A 255 -13.67 21.61 8.01
C ARG A 255 -13.00 20.25 8.10
N GLU A 256 -13.79 19.19 8.10
CA GLU A 256 -13.33 17.81 8.20
C GLU A 256 -12.74 17.27 6.89
N GLY A 257 -11.76 16.38 7.02
CA GLY A 257 -11.20 15.61 5.92
C GLY A 257 -10.30 14.47 6.40
N VAL A 258 -9.62 13.83 5.45
CA VAL A 258 -8.54 12.86 5.68
C VAL A 258 -7.35 13.21 4.79
N LEU A 259 -6.15 13.08 5.32
CA LEU A 259 -4.88 13.02 4.59
C LEU A 259 -4.52 11.56 4.34
N ILE A 260 -4.20 11.21 3.10
CA ILE A 260 -3.79 9.88 2.63
C ILE A 260 -2.35 9.91 2.12
N LEU A 261 -1.57 8.89 2.47
CA LEU A 261 -0.26 8.59 1.90
C LEU A 261 -0.26 7.13 1.42
N ASP A 262 -0.11 6.93 0.11
CA ASP A 262 0.00 5.60 -0.49
C ASP A 262 1.35 5.39 -1.19
N PRO A 263 2.42 5.10 -0.43
CA PRO A 263 3.69 4.72 -1.03
C PRO A 263 3.66 3.31 -1.66
N GLY A 264 2.64 2.50 -1.37
CA GLY A 264 2.42 1.17 -1.94
C GLY A 264 2.18 1.26 -3.45
N TYR A 265 1.22 2.10 -3.86
CA TYR A 265 0.98 2.49 -5.27
C TYR A 265 1.91 3.60 -5.77
N HIS A 266 2.93 3.91 -4.99
CA HIS A 266 3.98 4.89 -5.30
C HIS A 266 3.45 6.31 -5.49
N VAL A 267 2.33 6.66 -4.84
CA VAL A 267 1.77 8.02 -4.87
C VAL A 267 2.71 8.96 -4.15
N ALA A 268 3.40 9.83 -4.90
CA ALA A 268 4.42 10.76 -4.39
C ALA A 268 3.85 12.07 -3.83
N ARG A 269 2.62 12.01 -3.34
CA ARG A 269 1.77 13.14 -2.92
C ARG A 269 1.05 12.82 -1.62
N ALA A 270 0.89 13.84 -0.77
CA ALA A 270 -0.01 13.78 0.37
C ALA A 270 -1.44 14.13 -0.10
N VAL A 271 -2.22 13.10 -0.41
CA VAL A 271 -3.57 13.27 -0.97
C VAL A 271 -4.48 13.81 0.11
N THR A 272 -5.09 14.97 -0.13
CA THR A 272 -6.01 15.63 0.79
C THR A 272 -7.44 15.42 0.32
N VAL A 273 -8.26 14.82 1.17
CA VAL A 273 -9.68 14.56 0.91
C VAL A 273 -10.52 15.35 1.92
N MET A 274 -11.02 16.53 1.53
CA MET A 274 -11.98 17.28 2.36
C MET A 274 -13.42 16.81 2.10
N LYS A 275 -14.25 16.70 3.14
CA LYS A 275 -15.68 16.36 2.99
C LYS A 275 -16.45 17.36 2.14
N ASP A 276 -16.08 18.65 2.22
CA ASP A 276 -16.74 19.71 1.47
C ASP A 276 -16.27 19.86 0.01
N GLN A 277 -15.38 18.95 -0.45
CA GLN A 277 -14.82 18.87 -1.81
C GLN A 277 -14.13 20.16 -2.29
N LYS A 278 -13.75 21.07 -1.38
CA LYS A 278 -13.06 22.33 -1.68
C LYS A 278 -11.61 22.28 -1.22
N TYR A 279 -10.79 23.13 -1.83
CA TYR A 279 -9.38 23.34 -1.45
C TYR A 279 -9.23 23.42 0.10
N PRO A 280 -8.33 22.65 0.73
CA PRO A 280 -7.18 21.94 0.15
C PRO A 280 -7.45 20.56 -0.47
N HIS A 281 -8.72 20.15 -0.70
CA HIS A 281 -9.04 18.92 -1.45
C HIS A 281 -8.23 18.82 -2.75
N THR A 282 -7.59 17.66 -2.99
CA THR A 282 -6.63 17.44 -4.08
C THR A 282 -7.30 17.24 -5.45
N GLY A 283 -8.41 16.51 -5.51
CA GLY A 283 -9.08 16.15 -6.77
C GLY A 283 -8.25 15.19 -7.63
N TRP A 284 -8.56 15.18 -8.94
CA TRP A 284 -7.85 14.35 -9.92
C TRP A 284 -6.39 14.78 -10.11
N PHE A 285 -5.47 13.82 -10.04
CA PHE A 285 -4.05 14.02 -10.35
C PHE A 285 -3.51 12.88 -11.24
N THR A 286 -2.55 13.19 -12.12
CA THR A 286 -1.83 12.17 -12.90
C THR A 286 -0.89 11.39 -11.98
N GLN A 287 -1.02 10.06 -11.95
CA GLN A 287 -0.06 9.15 -11.29
C GLN A 287 1.03 8.71 -12.27
N SER A 288 0.68 8.45 -13.54
CA SER A 288 1.67 8.22 -14.60
C SER A 288 1.16 8.71 -15.97
N ASP A 289 2.10 9.11 -16.83
CA ASP A 289 1.82 9.60 -18.19
C ASP A 289 2.82 8.94 -19.16
N GLU A 290 2.58 7.67 -19.49
CA GLU A 290 3.40 6.92 -20.43
C GLU A 290 2.86 7.09 -21.87
N PRO A 291 3.72 6.99 -22.92
CA PRO A 291 3.32 7.22 -24.32
C PRO A 291 2.14 6.38 -24.84
N HIS A 292 1.76 5.31 -24.14
CA HIS A 292 0.65 4.42 -24.49
C HIS A 292 -0.43 4.30 -23.39
N CYS A 293 -0.21 4.88 -22.21
CA CYS A 293 -1.16 4.81 -21.09
C CYS A 293 -0.93 5.96 -20.09
N LYS A 294 -1.97 6.78 -19.89
CA LYS A 294 -2.04 7.74 -18.78
C LYS A 294 -2.88 7.14 -17.65
N ARG A 295 -2.39 7.20 -16.41
CA ARG A 295 -3.16 6.89 -15.20
C ARG A 295 -3.41 8.16 -14.38
N GLU A 296 -4.65 8.38 -13.98
CA GLU A 296 -5.05 9.51 -13.14
C GLU A 296 -5.87 8.99 -11.96
N TYR A 297 -5.58 9.46 -10.75
CA TYR A 297 -6.24 9.04 -9.51
C TYR A 297 -7.07 10.18 -8.93
N SER A 298 -8.17 9.83 -8.26
CA SER A 298 -8.98 10.73 -7.44
C SER A 298 -9.43 9.99 -6.18
N TYR A 299 -9.52 10.72 -5.05
CA TYR A 299 -9.93 10.18 -3.76
C TYR A 299 -11.04 11.07 -3.17
N GLY A 300 -12.17 10.49 -2.77
CA GLY A 300 -13.32 11.18 -2.21
C GLY A 300 -14.02 10.35 -1.13
N PHE A 301 -14.71 10.98 -0.18
CA PHE A 301 -15.57 10.24 0.75
C PHE A 301 -16.67 9.49 -0.02
N HIS A 302 -16.97 8.25 0.39
CA HIS A 302 -18.03 7.47 -0.23
C HIS A 302 -19.41 8.05 0.10
N GLU A 303 -20.32 8.13 -0.89
CA GLU A 303 -21.59 8.87 -0.76
C GLU A 303 -22.54 8.31 0.30
N LEU A 304 -22.42 7.01 0.62
CA LEU A 304 -23.23 6.34 1.65
C LEU A 304 -22.60 6.39 3.06
N ASN A 305 -21.28 6.38 3.18
CA ASN A 305 -20.61 6.15 4.46
C ASN A 305 -19.25 6.88 4.56
N ASP A 306 -19.22 7.92 5.41
CA ASP A 306 -18.05 8.76 5.71
C ASP A 306 -16.83 8.01 6.29
N ASN A 307 -16.96 6.72 6.65
CA ASN A 307 -15.84 5.89 7.09
C ASN A 307 -15.03 5.30 5.92
N TYR A 308 -15.51 5.42 4.68
CA TYR A 308 -14.83 4.95 3.48
C TYR A 308 -14.40 6.13 2.58
N ILE A 309 -13.19 6.03 2.03
CA ILE A 309 -12.75 6.86 0.91
C ILE A 309 -12.78 5.99 -0.35
N THR A 310 -13.57 6.41 -1.34
CA THR A 310 -13.50 5.89 -2.70
C THR A 310 -12.23 6.42 -3.36
N TRP A 311 -11.33 5.52 -3.71
CA TRP A 311 -10.26 5.76 -4.66
C TRP A 311 -10.74 5.32 -6.03
N THR A 312 -10.63 6.19 -7.03
CA THR A 312 -10.98 5.88 -8.43
C THR A 312 -9.73 6.03 -9.29
N GLU A 313 -9.33 4.96 -9.97
CA GLU A 313 -8.37 5.00 -11.06
C GLU A 313 -9.08 5.35 -12.38
N ARG A 314 -8.46 6.20 -13.20
CA ARG A 314 -8.81 6.40 -14.61
C ARG A 314 -7.61 6.06 -15.49
N MET A 315 -7.69 4.95 -16.21
CA MET A 315 -6.72 4.57 -17.23
C MET A 315 -7.18 5.07 -18.60
N THR A 316 -6.39 5.96 -19.23
CA THR A 316 -6.62 6.41 -20.61
C THR A 316 -5.60 5.77 -21.55
N ARG A 317 -6.07 5.10 -22.61
CA ARG A 317 -5.26 4.49 -23.67
C ARG A 317 -5.79 4.94 -25.04
N GLY A 318 -5.09 5.91 -25.65
CA GLY A 318 -5.58 6.59 -26.85
C GLY A 318 -6.93 7.27 -26.59
N ALA A 319 -7.97 6.87 -27.32
CA ALA A 319 -9.34 7.37 -27.14
C ALA A 319 -10.19 6.56 -26.14
N LYS A 320 -9.69 5.43 -25.61
CA LYS A 320 -10.41 4.61 -24.63
C LYS A 320 -10.09 5.07 -23.20
N GLN A 321 -11.11 5.11 -22.35
CA GLN A 321 -10.96 5.26 -20.90
C GLN A 321 -11.55 4.04 -20.20
N GLN A 322 -10.86 3.58 -19.17
CA GLN A 322 -11.32 2.56 -18.21
C GLN A 322 -11.28 3.17 -16.82
N TYR A 323 -12.20 2.75 -15.97
CA TYR A 323 -12.36 3.21 -14.60
C TYR A 323 -12.42 1.98 -13.70
N GLU A 324 -11.64 2.02 -12.62
CA GLU A 324 -11.58 0.98 -11.58
C GLU A 324 -11.74 1.68 -10.23
N GLN A 325 -12.43 1.06 -9.28
CA GLN A 325 -12.72 1.64 -7.97
C GLN A 325 -12.21 0.75 -6.84
N SER A 326 -11.64 1.39 -5.82
CA SER A 326 -11.10 0.76 -4.63
C SER A 326 -11.65 1.49 -3.40
N LEU A 327 -11.95 0.78 -2.32
CA LEU A 327 -12.44 1.36 -1.07
C LEU A 327 -11.37 1.31 0.02
N VAL A 328 -11.17 2.45 0.70
CA VAL A 328 -10.21 2.61 1.79
C VAL A 328 -10.98 2.86 3.08
N TYR A 329 -10.91 1.94 4.05
CA TYR A 329 -11.61 2.10 5.32
C TYR A 329 -10.81 2.97 6.30
N ILE A 330 -11.22 4.24 6.46
CA ILE A 330 -10.56 5.23 7.32
C ILE A 330 -11.22 5.38 8.70
N GLY A 331 -12.27 4.60 8.99
CA GLY A 331 -13.06 4.68 10.24
C GLY A 331 -12.19 4.56 11.50
N CYS A 332 -11.33 3.55 11.58
CA CYS A 332 -10.37 3.35 12.65
C CYS A 332 -9.10 2.60 12.19
N PRO A 333 -7.99 2.63 12.95
CA PRO A 333 -6.73 1.97 12.58
C PRO A 333 -6.86 0.48 12.29
N TYR A 334 -6.26 0.03 11.20
CA TYR A 334 -6.19 -1.37 10.80
C TYR A 334 -5.01 -2.08 11.49
N ARG A 335 -5.30 -3.18 12.20
CA ARG A 335 -4.39 -3.80 13.19
C ARG A 335 -3.79 -5.14 12.77
N THR A 336 -4.20 -5.68 11.63
CA THR A 336 -3.73 -6.99 11.12
C THR A 336 -3.13 -6.86 9.73
N ALA A 337 -2.63 -5.67 9.38
CA ALA A 337 -2.11 -5.40 8.03
C ALA A 337 -0.92 -6.32 7.68
N ILE A 338 -0.07 -6.65 8.66
CA ILE A 338 0.97 -7.67 8.46
C ILE A 338 0.34 -9.05 8.22
N ASP A 339 -0.51 -9.48 9.17
CA ASP A 339 -0.94 -10.87 9.24
C ASP A 339 -1.96 -11.27 8.17
N VAL A 340 -2.65 -10.29 7.56
CA VAL A 340 -3.57 -10.46 6.41
C VAL A 340 -2.91 -9.96 5.13
N THR A 341 -2.72 -8.65 4.98
CA THR A 341 -2.32 -8.00 3.73
C THR A 341 -0.92 -8.39 3.26
N VAL A 342 0.07 -8.39 4.16
CA VAL A 342 1.42 -8.87 3.79
C VAL A 342 1.43 -10.39 3.62
N ARG A 343 0.70 -11.13 4.45
CA ARG A 343 0.60 -12.59 4.36
C ARG A 343 0.07 -13.03 3.00
N ARG A 344 -1.02 -12.42 2.53
CA ARG A 344 -1.59 -12.57 1.19
C ARG A 344 -0.53 -12.39 0.11
N ASN A 345 0.28 -11.34 0.21
CA ASN A 345 1.30 -11.02 -0.80
C ASN A 345 2.35 -12.13 -0.98
N LEU A 346 2.66 -12.93 0.07
CA LEU A 346 3.59 -14.05 -0.01
C LEU A 346 3.18 -15.11 -1.04
N VAL A 347 1.87 -15.30 -1.25
CA VAL A 347 1.28 -16.34 -2.11
C VAL A 347 0.63 -15.81 -3.39
N TYR A 348 0.36 -14.50 -3.49
CA TYR A 348 -0.18 -13.85 -4.70
C TYR A 348 0.55 -14.30 -5.99
N ASN A 349 -0.10 -14.35 -7.14
CA ASN A 349 0.54 -14.88 -8.37
C ASN A 349 1.49 -13.91 -9.12
N PHE A 350 1.74 -12.68 -8.63
CA PHE A 350 2.65 -11.72 -9.28
C PHE A 350 3.68 -11.11 -8.32
N ARG A 351 4.94 -10.99 -8.78
CA ARG A 351 6.08 -10.48 -8.00
C ARG A 351 6.83 -9.37 -8.73
N SER A 352 7.49 -8.52 -7.94
CA SER A 352 8.18 -7.32 -8.39
C SER A 352 9.27 -6.85 -7.41
N LEU A 353 10.26 -6.16 -7.96
CA LEU A 353 11.22 -5.32 -7.23
C LEU A 353 11.36 -4.02 -8.03
N LEU A 354 10.91 -2.89 -7.46
CA LEU A 354 10.67 -1.64 -8.16
C LEU A 354 11.40 -0.45 -7.49
N SER A 355 12.29 0.18 -8.25
CA SER A 355 12.87 1.49 -7.98
C SER A 355 11.95 2.59 -8.52
N ARG A 356 11.86 3.71 -7.78
CA ARG A 356 11.05 4.88 -8.16
C ARG A 356 11.92 6.12 -8.12
N ASP A 357 11.58 7.14 -8.91
CA ASP A 357 12.09 8.49 -8.68
C ASP A 357 11.25 9.26 -7.65
N ALA A 358 11.68 10.45 -7.28
CA ALA A 358 11.02 11.30 -6.29
C ALA A 358 9.58 11.74 -6.68
N LYS A 359 9.11 11.47 -7.91
CA LYS A 359 7.71 11.68 -8.34
C LYS A 359 6.89 10.40 -8.32
N GLY A 360 7.46 9.28 -7.87
CA GLY A 360 6.78 7.97 -7.83
C GLY A 360 6.81 7.21 -9.15
N ARG A 361 7.40 7.78 -10.21
CA ARG A 361 7.56 7.09 -11.50
C ARG A 361 8.50 5.91 -11.32
N VAL A 362 8.03 4.72 -11.69
CA VAL A 362 8.81 3.47 -11.66
C VAL A 362 9.84 3.51 -12.80
N CYS A 363 11.11 3.72 -12.45
CA CYS A 363 12.20 3.93 -13.41
C CYS A 363 12.98 2.65 -13.73
N ALA A 364 13.20 1.79 -12.74
CA ALA A 364 13.94 0.55 -12.90
C ALA A 364 13.42 -0.58 -12.01
N GLY A 365 13.65 -1.82 -12.41
CA GLY A 365 13.25 -2.99 -11.63
C GLY A 365 13.13 -4.28 -12.41
N LEU A 366 12.47 -5.23 -11.75
CA LEU A 366 12.05 -6.50 -12.34
C LEU A 366 10.62 -6.84 -11.93
N TYR A 367 9.95 -7.65 -12.75
CA TYR A 367 8.67 -8.27 -12.40
C TYR A 367 8.45 -9.60 -13.12
N PHE A 368 7.67 -10.48 -12.51
CA PHE A 368 7.31 -11.79 -13.06
C PHE A 368 5.98 -12.32 -12.50
N PRO A 369 5.16 -13.00 -13.33
CA PRO A 369 4.10 -13.86 -12.82
C PRO A 369 4.68 -15.20 -12.36
N VAL A 370 4.12 -15.75 -11.28
CA VAL A 370 4.26 -17.15 -10.87
C VAL A 370 3.28 -17.96 -11.73
N VAL A 371 3.77 -18.97 -12.44
CA VAL A 371 2.98 -19.73 -13.44
C VAL A 371 3.10 -21.24 -13.21
N PRO A 372 2.04 -22.05 -13.47
CA PRO A 372 2.04 -23.49 -13.19
C PRO A 372 3.13 -24.31 -13.92
N ASN A 373 3.69 -23.79 -15.01
CA ASN A 373 4.77 -24.44 -15.78
C ASN A 373 6.06 -23.61 -15.69
N PRO A 374 7.07 -24.03 -14.91
CA PRO A 374 8.35 -23.31 -14.82
C PRO A 374 9.10 -23.14 -16.14
N LEU A 375 8.81 -23.98 -17.16
CA LEU A 375 9.42 -23.83 -18.49
C LEU A 375 8.92 -22.59 -19.25
N ASP A 376 7.75 -22.07 -18.90
CA ASP A 376 7.17 -20.85 -19.48
C ASP A 376 7.46 -19.60 -18.64
N ALA A 377 7.92 -19.78 -17.40
CA ALA A 377 8.18 -18.72 -16.45
C ALA A 377 9.27 -17.74 -16.94
N GLN A 378 8.92 -16.46 -16.92
CA GLN A 378 9.72 -15.36 -17.45
C GLN A 378 9.78 -14.20 -16.48
N VAL A 379 10.94 -13.57 -16.43
CA VAL A 379 11.19 -12.31 -15.73
C VAL A 379 11.34 -11.19 -16.74
N THR A 380 10.65 -10.08 -16.50
CA THR A 380 10.85 -8.84 -17.24
C THR A 380 11.80 -7.96 -16.43
N LEU A 381 12.95 -7.61 -17.01
CA LEU A 381 13.87 -6.60 -16.48
C LEU A 381 13.61 -5.28 -17.20
N PHE A 382 13.66 -4.16 -16.48
CA PHE A 382 13.54 -2.83 -17.08
C PHE A 382 14.34 -1.78 -16.31
N TYR A 383 14.82 -0.74 -16.99
CA TYR A 383 15.62 0.35 -16.41
C TYR A 383 15.67 1.55 -17.35
N ASP A 384 15.92 2.76 -16.83
CA ASP A 384 16.11 3.94 -17.67
C ASP A 384 17.50 3.87 -18.35
N GLY A 385 17.53 4.01 -19.68
CA GLY A 385 18.76 3.97 -20.47
C GLY A 385 19.53 5.29 -20.49
N PRO A 386 20.74 5.33 -21.10
CA PRO A 386 21.61 6.53 -21.12
C PRO A 386 21.04 7.78 -21.82
N LEU A 387 19.85 7.70 -22.42
CA LEU A 387 19.13 8.80 -23.06
C LEU A 387 17.70 8.96 -22.48
N GLU A 388 17.51 8.58 -21.20
CA GLU A 388 16.20 8.56 -20.49
C GLU A 388 15.13 7.69 -21.19
N ASN A 389 15.57 6.77 -22.06
CA ASN A 389 14.71 5.83 -22.75
C ASN A 389 14.59 4.53 -21.94
N GLN A 390 13.38 4.17 -21.48
CA GLN A 390 13.18 2.93 -20.74
C GLN A 390 13.58 1.72 -21.61
N VAL A 391 14.57 0.96 -21.16
CA VAL A 391 14.93 -0.35 -21.69
C VAL A 391 14.07 -1.39 -21.00
N LYS A 392 13.52 -2.34 -21.76
CA LYS A 392 12.66 -3.41 -21.23
C LYS A 392 12.94 -4.71 -21.98
N GLN A 393 13.24 -5.78 -21.25
CA GLN A 393 13.65 -7.08 -21.80
C GLN A 393 13.01 -8.24 -21.03
N LYS A 394 12.74 -9.35 -21.71
CA LYS A 394 12.16 -10.57 -21.11
C LYS A 394 13.14 -11.74 -21.21
N PHE A 395 13.35 -12.44 -20.11
CA PHE A 395 14.24 -13.59 -20.01
C PHE A 395 13.51 -14.77 -19.38
N LYS A 396 13.81 -16.01 -19.81
CA LYS A 396 13.35 -17.22 -19.12
C LYS A 396 14.15 -17.39 -17.83
N PHE A 397 13.48 -17.80 -16.74
CA PHE A 397 14.18 -18.11 -15.49
C PHE A 397 15.24 -19.22 -15.63
N SER A 398 15.13 -20.07 -16.64
CA SER A 398 16.13 -21.09 -16.97
C SER A 398 17.53 -20.55 -17.27
N LEU A 399 17.67 -19.26 -17.57
CA LEU A 399 18.96 -18.59 -17.85
C LEU A 399 19.74 -18.20 -16.59
N PHE A 400 19.11 -18.25 -15.40
CA PHE A 400 19.71 -17.84 -14.12
C PHE A 400 19.86 -19.03 -13.15
N LYS A 401 19.90 -20.27 -13.66
CA LYS A 401 20.05 -21.48 -12.80
C LYS A 401 21.45 -21.66 -12.21
N ASP A 402 22.43 -20.98 -12.79
CA ASP A 402 23.85 -21.08 -12.48
C ASP A 402 24.46 -19.71 -12.81
N ALA A 403 25.09 -19.07 -11.82
CA ALA A 403 25.64 -17.72 -11.94
C ALA A 403 26.81 -17.65 -12.93
N GLU A 404 27.62 -18.71 -13.04
CA GLU A 404 28.78 -18.75 -13.95
C GLU A 404 28.37 -18.92 -15.42
N MET A 405 27.12 -19.32 -15.67
CA MET A 405 26.59 -19.66 -16.99
C MET A 405 25.58 -18.64 -17.55
N ILE A 406 25.38 -17.49 -16.87
CA ILE A 406 24.55 -16.38 -17.35
C ILE A 406 25.21 -15.76 -18.60
N PRO A 407 24.57 -15.76 -19.79
CA PRO A 407 25.21 -15.25 -21.00
C PRO A 407 25.49 -13.74 -20.95
N ASP A 408 26.64 -13.29 -21.47
CA ASP A 408 27.05 -11.86 -21.51
C ASP A 408 25.95 -10.87 -21.94
N PRO A 409 25.09 -11.16 -22.94
CA PRO A 409 24.01 -10.26 -23.30
C PRO A 409 23.01 -10.05 -22.17
N VAL A 410 22.74 -11.07 -21.36
CA VAL A 410 21.84 -11.03 -20.19
C VAL A 410 22.54 -10.37 -19.00
N LEU A 411 23.81 -10.73 -18.75
CA LEU A 411 24.59 -10.15 -17.66
C LEU A 411 24.72 -8.63 -17.79
N ARG A 412 24.90 -8.11 -19.02
CA ARG A 412 24.88 -6.65 -19.27
C ARG A 412 23.54 -5.98 -18.93
N HIS A 413 22.41 -6.67 -18.97
CA HIS A 413 21.13 -6.10 -18.52
C HIS A 413 21.02 -6.07 -16.99
N LEU A 414 21.67 -7.00 -16.28
CA LEU A 414 21.80 -6.93 -14.82
C LEU A 414 22.77 -5.80 -14.41
N ASP A 415 23.91 -5.67 -15.10
CA ASP A 415 24.94 -4.63 -14.90
C ASP A 415 24.37 -3.19 -15.03
N ASN A 416 23.46 -2.96 -15.98
CA ASN A 416 22.77 -1.66 -16.11
C ASN A 416 21.65 -1.45 -15.08
N LEU A 417 21.10 -2.53 -14.50
CA LEU A 417 19.95 -2.50 -13.57
C LEU A 417 20.39 -2.36 -12.11
N ALA A 418 21.42 -3.11 -11.69
CA ALA A 418 21.96 -3.12 -10.32
C ALA A 418 22.14 -1.72 -9.70
N PRO A 419 22.83 -0.74 -10.35
CA PRO A 419 23.00 0.60 -9.78
C PRO A 419 21.68 1.38 -9.64
N GLN A 420 20.66 1.11 -10.47
CA GLN A 420 19.34 1.75 -10.38
C GLN A 420 18.45 1.10 -9.31
N LEU A 421 18.78 -0.13 -8.92
CA LEU A 421 18.27 -0.83 -7.73
C LEU A 421 19.08 -0.57 -6.46
N ARG A 422 20.16 0.23 -6.53
CA ARG A 422 21.12 0.48 -5.43
C ARG A 422 21.74 -0.81 -4.85
N MET A 423 21.84 -1.86 -5.68
CA MET A 423 22.43 -3.17 -5.35
C MET A 423 23.78 -3.33 -6.03
N GLU A 424 24.67 -4.13 -5.44
CA GLU A 424 25.83 -4.65 -6.16
C GLU A 424 25.42 -5.68 -7.21
N LEU A 425 26.19 -5.80 -8.31
CA LEU A 425 25.86 -6.76 -9.39
C LEU A 425 25.80 -8.21 -8.88
N GLY A 426 26.66 -8.57 -7.93
CA GLY A 426 26.63 -9.89 -7.28
C GLY A 426 25.32 -10.16 -6.55
N GLU A 427 24.84 -9.22 -5.74
CA GLU A 427 23.58 -9.35 -4.99
C GLU A 427 22.37 -9.49 -5.92
N LEU A 428 22.38 -8.79 -7.06
CA LEU A 428 21.34 -8.93 -8.08
C LEU A 428 21.43 -10.26 -8.82
N VAL A 429 22.63 -10.77 -9.11
CA VAL A 429 22.83 -12.11 -9.70
C VAL A 429 22.34 -13.19 -8.73
N ASP A 430 22.71 -13.13 -7.46
CA ASP A 430 22.29 -14.08 -6.43
C ASP A 430 20.76 -14.10 -6.29
N LEU A 431 20.11 -12.93 -6.20
CA LEU A 431 18.65 -12.81 -6.19
C LEU A 431 18.01 -13.47 -7.42
N MET A 432 18.60 -13.31 -8.61
CA MET A 432 18.09 -13.93 -9.83
C MET A 432 18.26 -15.46 -9.84
N VAL A 433 19.30 -15.98 -9.17
CA VAL A 433 19.49 -17.43 -8.95
C VAL A 433 18.49 -17.98 -7.94
N ASP A 434 18.26 -17.32 -6.81
CA ASP A 434 17.23 -17.69 -5.83
C ASP A 434 15.82 -17.68 -6.43
N LEU A 435 15.52 -16.66 -7.24
CA LEU A 435 14.25 -16.58 -7.97
C LEU A 435 14.13 -17.70 -9.01
N ALA A 436 15.20 -18.04 -9.73
CA ALA A 436 15.20 -19.18 -10.63
C ALA A 436 15.03 -20.51 -9.87
N ALA A 437 15.63 -20.66 -8.68
CA ALA A 437 15.51 -21.86 -7.86
C ALA A 437 14.07 -22.05 -7.33
N SER A 438 13.49 -21.01 -6.72
CA SER A 438 12.12 -21.03 -6.19
C SER A 438 11.06 -21.23 -7.28
N ILE A 439 11.20 -20.59 -8.45
CA ILE A 439 10.30 -20.78 -9.59
C ILE A 439 10.42 -22.17 -10.25
N HIS A 440 11.55 -22.87 -10.11
CA HIS A 440 11.70 -24.23 -10.64
C HIS A 440 11.31 -25.34 -9.65
N ASP A 441 11.03 -25.03 -8.39
CA ASP A 441 10.38 -25.98 -7.48
C ASP A 441 8.90 -26.09 -7.83
N VAL A 442 8.59 -27.06 -8.70
CA VAL A 442 7.24 -27.34 -9.21
C VAL A 442 6.24 -27.57 -8.07
N ASP A 443 6.67 -28.17 -6.95
CA ASP A 443 5.74 -28.48 -5.86
C ASP A 443 5.47 -27.25 -4.99
N PHE A 444 6.50 -26.45 -4.70
CA PHE A 444 6.31 -25.14 -4.06
C PHE A 444 5.42 -24.22 -4.92
N VAL A 445 5.72 -24.07 -6.21
CA VAL A 445 4.92 -23.24 -7.13
C VAL A 445 3.47 -23.72 -7.24
N ARG A 446 3.25 -25.04 -7.29
CA ARG A 446 1.90 -25.63 -7.24
C ARG A 446 1.17 -25.22 -5.96
N GLN A 447 1.77 -25.43 -4.79
CA GLN A 447 1.13 -25.09 -3.51
C GLN A 447 0.92 -23.59 -3.31
N VAL A 448 1.83 -22.73 -3.79
CA VAL A 448 1.65 -21.26 -3.81
C VAL A 448 0.41 -20.89 -4.59
N LEU A 449 0.23 -21.46 -5.80
CA LEU A 449 -0.91 -21.16 -6.66
C LEU A 449 -2.22 -21.80 -6.15
N GLU A 450 -2.16 -22.92 -5.44
CA GLU A 450 -3.31 -23.47 -4.72
C GLU A 450 -3.78 -22.53 -3.60
N ILE A 451 -2.88 -22.06 -2.74
CA ILE A 451 -3.25 -21.09 -1.67
C ILE A 451 -3.72 -19.76 -2.28
N ASN A 452 -3.10 -19.28 -3.37
CA ASN A 452 -3.60 -18.10 -4.11
C ASN A 452 -5.05 -18.30 -4.58
N ASN A 453 -5.40 -19.50 -5.08
CA ASN A 453 -6.74 -19.77 -5.56
C ASN A 453 -7.74 -19.90 -4.40
N ASP A 454 -7.37 -20.57 -3.30
CA ASP A 454 -8.19 -20.61 -2.08
C ASP A 454 -8.54 -19.19 -1.58
N ILE A 455 -7.59 -18.25 -1.69
CA ILE A 455 -7.82 -16.83 -1.35
C ILE A 455 -8.70 -16.15 -2.40
N ASN A 456 -8.40 -16.29 -3.70
CA ASN A 456 -9.20 -15.68 -4.76
C ASN A 456 -10.66 -16.19 -4.79
N GLU A 457 -10.93 -17.40 -4.29
CA GLU A 457 -12.30 -17.92 -4.10
C GLU A 457 -13.03 -17.26 -2.91
N LEU A 458 -12.31 -16.77 -1.89
CA LEU A 458 -12.86 -15.90 -0.85
C LEU A 458 -13.12 -14.48 -1.40
N SER A 459 -12.21 -13.95 -2.21
CA SER A 459 -12.30 -12.62 -2.83
C SER A 459 -13.39 -12.48 -3.89
N ALA A 460 -14.04 -13.58 -4.29
CA ALA A 460 -15.16 -13.57 -5.22
C ALA A 460 -16.47 -13.03 -4.62
N ASP A 461 -16.53 -12.90 -3.28
CA ASP A 461 -17.63 -12.30 -2.52
C ASP A 461 -17.32 -10.83 -2.09
N ASN A 462 -16.30 -10.19 -2.68
CA ASN A 462 -15.92 -8.77 -2.46
C ASN A 462 -16.85 -7.77 -3.19
#